data_AF-A0AAV0XTD3-F1
#
_entry.id   AF-A0AAV0XTD3-F1
#
_cell.length_a   1.000
_cell.length_b   1.000
_cell.length_c   1.000
_cell.angle_alpha   90.00
_cell.angle_beta   90.00
_cell.angle_gamma   90.00
#
_symmetry.space_group_name_H-M   'P 1'
#
loop_
_entity.id
_entity.type
_entity.pdbx_description
1 polymer ?
#
loop_
_entity_poly.entity_id
_entity_poly.type
_entity_poly.pdbx_seq_one_letter_code
_entity_poly.pdbx_strand_id
1 'polypeptide(L)'
;MAFLQSLKAQVNCKNLSVGELLKDVPYTIRSMKNVDTKFGTAVSCMLADPEGVGSINVFLPKTIRMDEVEIETYNLGVVPPVSLIYKGLNRRSFIIDFQ
;
A
#
# COMPACT_ATOMS: atom_id res chain seq x y z
N MET A 1 20.21 -18.29 2.90
CA MET A 1 20.14 -16.98 3.59
C MET A 1 18.89 -16.15 3.29
N ALA A 2 18.09 -16.48 2.26
CA ALA A 2 16.90 -15.69 1.88
C ALA A 2 15.80 -15.64 2.97
N PHE A 3 15.60 -16.72 3.72
CA PHE A 3 14.56 -16.81 4.75
C PHE A 3 14.77 -15.84 5.93
N LEU A 4 16.01 -15.67 6.41
CA LEU A 4 16.29 -14.73 7.49
C LEU A 4 16.14 -13.26 7.02
N GLN A 5 16.40 -12.99 5.74
CA GLN A 5 16.15 -11.67 5.15
C GLN A 5 14.66 -11.40 4.97
N SER A 6 13.87 -12.40 4.55
CA SER A 6 12.41 -12.26 4.46
C SER A 6 11.76 -12.04 5.83
N LEU A 7 12.22 -12.75 6.87
CA LEU A 7 11.77 -12.52 8.24
C LEU A 7 12.15 -11.12 8.74
N LYS A 8 13.37 -10.64 8.48
CA LYS A 8 13.77 -9.27 8.83
C LYS A 8 12.94 -8.21 8.12
N ALA A 9 12.61 -8.43 6.85
CA ALA A 9 11.72 -7.53 6.10
C ALA A 9 10.29 -7.51 6.69
N GLN A 10 9.78 -8.65 7.16
CA GLN A 10 8.49 -8.72 7.85
C GLN A 10 8.50 -8.01 9.22
N VAL A 11 9.60 -8.09 9.97
CA VAL A 11 9.74 -7.40 11.27
C VAL A 11 9.82 -5.88 11.10
N ASN A 12 10.34 -5.40 9.97
CA ASN A 12 10.43 -3.96 9.67
C ASN A 12 9.25 -3.45 8.82
N CYS A 13 8.06 -4.04 9.03
CA CYS A 13 6.82 -3.67 8.36
C CYS A 13 5.90 -2.91 9.33
N LYS A 14 5.66 -1.63 9.05
CA LYS A 14 4.77 -0.78 9.86
C LYS A 14 3.35 -0.88 9.30
N ASN A 15 2.35 -1.06 10.15
CA ASN A 15 0.96 -0.93 9.73
C ASN A 15 0.52 0.51 10.01
N LEU A 16 0.19 1.27 8.97
CA LEU A 16 -0.28 2.64 9.09
C LEU A 16 -1.64 2.79 8.41
N SER A 17 -2.46 3.72 8.90
CA SER A 17 -3.56 4.26 8.12
C SER A 17 -3.05 5.23 7.07
N VAL A 18 -3.82 5.44 5.99
CA VAL A 18 -3.46 6.42 4.96
C VAL A 18 -3.29 7.83 5.57
N GLY A 19 -4.07 8.17 6.60
CA GLY A 19 -3.98 9.47 7.27
C GLY A 19 -2.68 9.71 8.04
N GLU A 20 -1.91 8.66 8.32
CA GLU A 20 -0.61 8.72 9.02
C GLU A 20 0.57 8.82 8.04
N LEU A 21 0.32 8.74 6.72
CA LEU A 21 1.35 8.96 5.72
C LEU A 21 1.74 10.45 5.66
N LEU A 22 2.98 10.71 5.27
CA LEU A 22 3.44 12.07 5.05
C LEU A 22 2.73 12.66 3.82
N LYS A 23 2.22 13.89 3.98
CA LYS A 23 1.53 14.59 2.92
C LYS A 23 2.48 14.92 1.77
N ASP A 24 2.02 14.73 0.54
CA ASP A 24 2.73 15.03 -0.71
C ASP A 24 4.03 14.24 -0.91
N VAL A 25 4.22 13.14 -0.17
CA VAL A 25 5.34 12.21 -0.33
C VAL A 25 4.92 11.01 -1.19
N PRO A 26 5.71 10.63 -2.21
CA PRO A 26 5.44 9.44 -3.01
C PRO A 26 5.88 8.16 -2.29
N TYR A 27 4.95 7.24 -2.13
CA TYR A 27 5.20 5.91 -1.58
C TYR A 27 5.02 4.85 -2.67
N THR A 28 6.12 4.29 -3.17
CA THR A 28 6.06 3.25 -4.22
C THR A 28 5.38 2.00 -3.70
N ILE A 29 4.38 1.52 -4.44
CA ILE A 29 3.62 0.32 -4.10
C ILE A 29 4.42 -0.90 -4.56
N ARG A 30 4.86 -1.74 -3.62
CA ARG A 30 5.60 -2.98 -3.91
C ARG A 30 4.67 -4.13 -4.28
N SER A 31 3.52 -4.22 -3.63
CA SER A 31 2.51 -5.21 -3.93
C SER A 31 1.14 -4.79 -3.41
N MET A 32 0.09 -5.37 -3.97
CA MET A 32 -1.29 -5.21 -3.53
C MET A 32 -1.91 -6.57 -3.22
N LYS A 33 -2.94 -6.58 -2.38
CA LYS A 33 -3.78 -7.76 -2.15
C LYS A 33 -5.18 -7.34 -1.74
N ASN A 34 -6.19 -8.09 -2.18
CA ASN A 34 -7.52 -8.00 -1.60
C ASN A 34 -7.53 -8.75 -0.27
N VAL A 35 -8.12 -8.12 0.76
CA VAL A 35 -8.22 -8.68 2.10
C VAL A 35 -9.67 -8.55 2.56
N ASP A 36 -10.27 -9.67 2.94
CA ASP A 36 -11.58 -9.67 3.56
C ASP A 36 -11.48 -9.15 4.99
N THR A 37 -12.19 -8.05 5.23
CA THR A 37 -12.32 -7.46 6.56
C THR A 37 -13.74 -7.66 7.09
N LYS A 38 -13.95 -7.45 8.39
CA LYS A 38 -15.29 -7.42 8.99
C LYS A 38 -16.24 -6.38 8.36
N PHE A 39 -15.73 -5.49 7.53
CA PHE A 39 -16.49 -4.44 6.85
C PHE A 39 -16.58 -4.64 5.33
N GLY A 40 -16.23 -5.82 4.83
CA GLY A 40 -16.12 -6.17 3.42
C GLY A 40 -14.67 -6.25 2.93
N THR A 41 -14.51 -6.58 1.65
CA THR A 41 -13.19 -6.68 1.00
C THR A 41 -12.58 -5.28 0.84
N ALA A 42 -11.30 -5.17 1.19
CA ALA A 42 -10.51 -3.94 1.05
C ALA A 42 -9.16 -4.26 0.40
N VAL A 43 -8.63 -3.31 -0.37
CA VAL A 43 -7.29 -3.42 -0.95
C VAL A 43 -6.25 -3.04 0.12
N SER A 44 -5.31 -3.94 0.38
CA SER A 44 -4.13 -3.69 1.20
C SER A 44 -2.92 -3.52 0.28
N CYS A 45 -2.21 -2.39 0.45
CA CYS A 45 -0.98 -2.10 -0.27
C CYS A 45 0.21 -2.21 0.67
N MET A 46 1.28 -2.83 0.18
CA MET A 46 2.58 -2.81 0.81
C MET A 46 3.44 -1.77 0.10
N LEU A 47 3.74 -0.69 0.79
CA LEU A 47 4.51 0.45 0.31
C LEU A 47 5.98 0.31 0.70
N ALA A 48 6.89 0.88 -0.09
CA ALA A 48 8.25 1.13 0.35
C ALA A 48 8.27 2.27 1.38
N ASP A 49 9.01 2.10 2.49
CA ASP A 49 9.27 3.20 3.42
C ASP A 49 10.24 4.21 2.75
N PRO A 50 9.87 5.48 2.53
CA PRO A 50 10.75 6.46 1.90
C PRO A 50 11.94 6.85 2.79
N GLU A 51 11.83 6.65 4.11
CA GLU A 51 12.87 7.03 5.07
C GLU A 51 13.82 5.86 5.41
N GLY A 52 13.60 4.66 4.87
CA GLY A 52 14.43 3.51 5.21
C GLY A 52 14.21 2.25 4.36
N VAL A 53 14.73 1.12 4.83
CA VAL A 53 14.63 -0.18 4.13
C VAL A 53 13.33 -0.93 4.50
N GLY A 54 12.47 -0.29 5.29
CA GLY A 54 11.21 -0.86 5.78
C GLY A 54 10.13 -0.97 4.70
N SER A 55 9.02 -1.59 5.09
CA SER A 55 7.79 -1.56 4.30
C SER A 55 6.65 -1.01 5.15
N ILE A 56 5.64 -0.45 4.51
CA ILE A 56 4.47 0.10 5.19
C ILE A 56 3.23 -0.57 4.61
N ASN A 57 2.48 -1.28 5.43
CA ASN A 57 1.18 -1.81 5.06
C ASN A 57 0.13 -0.74 5.31
N VAL A 58 -0.66 -0.44 4.29
CA VAL A 58 -1.82 0.44 4.38
C VAL A 58 -3.05 -0.24 3.80
N PHE A 59 -4.22 0.07 4.35
CA PHE A 59 -5.51 -0.27 3.74
C PHE A 59 -6.02 0.94 2.96
N LEU A 60 -6.37 0.74 1.69
CA LEU A 60 -6.97 1.78 0.88
C LEU A 60 -8.42 2.04 1.32
N PRO A 61 -8.94 3.27 1.11
CA PRO A 61 -10.35 3.57 1.33
C PRO A 61 -11.24 2.66 0.49
N LYS A 62 -12.42 2.29 1.02
CA LYS A 62 -13.38 1.39 0.36
C LYS A 62 -13.88 1.85 -1.02
N THR A 63 -13.69 3.12 -1.35
CA THR A 63 -14.01 3.70 -2.66
C THR A 63 -13.06 3.18 -3.74
N ILE A 64 -11.86 2.73 -3.36
CA ILE A 64 -10.89 2.11 -4.25
C ILE A 64 -11.10 0.60 -4.18
N ARG A 65 -11.39 0.01 -5.33
CA ARG A 65 -11.54 -1.43 -5.52
C ARG A 65 -10.73 -1.83 -6.74
N MET A 66 -10.12 -3.00 -6.67
CA MET A 66 -9.37 -3.58 -7.76
C MET A 66 -9.73 -5.05 -7.88
N ASP A 67 -9.84 -5.51 -9.10
CA ASP A 67 -10.11 -6.92 -9.36
C ASP A 67 -8.85 -7.75 -9.09
N GLU A 68 -9.04 -9.02 -8.75
CA GLU A 68 -7.92 -9.91 -8.40
C GLU A 68 -6.93 -10.04 -9.57
N VAL A 69 -7.43 -10.08 -10.80
CA VAL A 69 -6.63 -10.12 -12.03
C VAL A 69 -5.75 -8.87 -12.18
N GLU A 70 -6.26 -7.68 -11.85
CA GLU A 70 -5.50 -6.43 -11.94
C GLU A 70 -4.38 -6.41 -10.90
N ILE A 71 -4.67 -6.88 -9.67
CA ILE A 71 -3.70 -7.01 -8.58
C ILE A 71 -2.60 -8.00 -8.94
N GLU A 72 -2.95 -9.16 -9.50
CA GLU A 72 -1.97 -10.16 -9.94
C GLU A 72 -1.08 -9.60 -11.05
N THR A 73 -1.67 -8.93 -12.03
CA THR A 73 -0.94 -8.30 -13.14
C THR A 73 0.05 -7.25 -12.63
N TYR A 74 -0.36 -6.45 -11.62
CA TYR A 74 0.53 -5.52 -10.93
C TYR A 74 1.67 -6.23 -10.19
N ASN A 75 1.34 -7.23 -9.38
CA ASN A 75 2.32 -7.94 -8.55
C ASN A 75 3.34 -8.74 -9.38
N LEU A 76 2.96 -9.17 -10.59
CA LEU A 76 3.86 -9.81 -11.56
C LEU A 76 4.79 -8.81 -12.27
N GLY A 77 4.61 -7.50 -12.07
CA GLY A 77 5.41 -6.46 -12.70
C GLY A 77 5.11 -6.27 -14.19
N VAL A 78 3.93 -6.69 -14.65
CA VAL A 78 3.50 -6.53 -16.05
C VAL A 78 3.16 -5.07 -16.36
N VAL A 79 2.68 -4.33 -15.35
CA VAL A 79 2.43 -2.89 -15.43
C VAL A 79 3.51 -2.09 -14.72
N PRO A 80 3.74 -0.82 -15.11
CA PRO A 80 4.71 0.04 -14.45
C PRO A 80 4.43 0.18 -12.93
N PRO A 81 5.47 0.32 -12.10
CA PRO A 81 5.29 0.56 -10.68
C PRO A 81 4.60 1.90 -10.46
N VAL A 82 3.63 1.91 -9.55
CA VAL A 82 2.83 3.08 -9.19
C VAL A 82 3.16 3.50 -7.77
N SER A 83 3.16 4.80 -7.51
CA SER A 83 3.34 5.40 -6.19
C SER A 83 2.03 5.99 -5.68
N LEU A 84 1.75 5.74 -4.41
CA LEU A 84 0.65 6.34 -3.67
C LEU A 84 1.11 7.66 -3.06
N ILE A 85 0.34 8.73 -3.27
CA ILE A 85 0.60 10.04 -2.66
C ILE A 85 -0.61 10.46 -1.84
N TYR A 86 -0.40 10.65 -0.54
CA TYR A 86 -1.43 11.20 0.34
C TYR A 86 -1.47 12.72 0.24
N LYS A 87 -2.63 13.29 -0.10
CA LYS A 87 -2.84 14.74 -0.29
C LYS A 87 -3.55 15.43 0.88
N GLY A 88 -3.94 14.69 1.90
CA GLY A 88 -4.65 15.21 3.06
C GLY A 88 -6.07 14.68 3.23
N LEU A 89 -6.81 15.25 4.16
CA LEU A 89 -8.19 14.88 4.48
C LEU A 89 -9.14 16.02 4.11
N ASN A 90 -10.21 15.72 3.38
CA ASN A 90 -11.28 16.66 3.10
C ASN A 90 -12.64 16.04 3.42
N ARG A 91 -13.44 16.72 4.27
CA ARG A 91 -14.80 16.29 4.67
C ARG A 91 -14.90 14.79 5.04
N ARG A 92 -13.88 14.27 5.77
CA ARG A 92 -13.74 12.86 6.21
C ARG A 92 -13.34 11.85 5.13
N SER A 93 -12.99 12.30 3.93
CA SER A 93 -12.42 11.47 2.88
C SER A 93 -10.92 11.75 2.74
N PHE A 94 -10.11 10.69 2.70
CA PHE A 94 -8.70 10.81 2.35
C PHE A 94 -8.58 11.16 0.87
N ILE A 95 -7.80 12.19 0.57
CA ILE A 95 -7.42 12.53 -0.80
C ILE A 95 -6.11 11.78 -1.08
N ILE A 96 -6.13 10.90 -2.07
CA ILE A 96 -5.02 10.03 -2.44
C ILE A 96 -4.90 10.07 -3.96
N ASP A 97 -3.68 10.26 -4.45
CA ASP A 97 -3.34 10.19 -5.87
C ASP A 97 -2.42 8.99 -6.14
N PHE A 98 -2.43 8.53 -7.40
CA PHE A 98 -1.57 7.47 -7.91
C PHE A 98 -0.77 8.01 -9.10
N GLN A 99 0.56 7.84 -9.08
CA GLN A 99 1.48 8.31 -10.12
C GLN A 99 2.46 7.24 -10.54
#